data_AF-F8X3M9-F1
#
_entry.id   AF-F8X3M9-F1
#
_cell.length_a   1.000
_cell.length_b   1.000
_cell.length_c   1.000
_cell.angle_alpha   90.00
_cell.angle_beta   90.00
_cell.angle_gamma   90.00
#
_symmetry.space_group_name_H-M   'P 1'
#
loop_
_entity.id
_entity.type
_entity.pdbx_description
1 polymer ?
#
loop_
_entity_poly.entity_id
_entity_poly.type
_entity_poly.pdbx_seq_one_letter_code
_entity_poly.pdbx_strand_id
1 'polypeptide(L)'
;MNTKFEKEAYKQLYNNSVLFLKDGIERLVNKDNGEDDYIERNLLTLTCTSFQISLELAIKSLIIERSGIRQVVTKKQQNLTDSEIEKLFKDNELKTLDFDVQKNFVKSKNFIGDLTKDDFKTIDEFQTYRNRIVHFSYKFYEGDLFDLKYDLIYYMIRIIFKVLQSKRHQDERPSEFLEYTLGDELHKKLIHYTPYVYAMQRLATENSRRVFDCIVCNNRTYSQDEDYCYCCNFLGEDYNMIDCDYCKEKRCVIYDNLNIHLNQNEMKGLCLNCGEDGIIYQCPKCELAYNLETNIGNVKLCNNDMCIYE
;
A
#
# COMPACT_ATOMS: atom_id res chain seq x y z
N MET A 1 7.35 -21.07 15.18
CA MET A 1 6.54 -22.17 14.59
C MET A 1 7.33 -23.45 14.72
N ASN A 2 6.78 -24.41 15.45
CA ASN A 2 7.56 -25.50 16.03
C ASN A 2 7.35 -26.82 15.28
N THR A 3 6.26 -26.98 14.52
CA THR A 3 5.95 -28.23 13.82
C THR A 3 5.72 -28.01 12.32
N LYS A 4 5.78 -29.10 11.54
CA LYS A 4 5.48 -29.08 10.09
C LYS A 4 4.02 -28.70 9.83
N PHE A 5 3.08 -29.21 10.63
CA PHE A 5 1.66 -28.91 10.45
C PHE A 5 1.31 -27.47 10.87
N GLU A 6 1.99 -26.86 11.86
CA GLU A 6 1.78 -25.45 12.19
C GLU A 6 2.19 -24.53 11.04
N LYS A 7 3.30 -24.85 10.36
CA LYS A 7 3.74 -24.12 9.16
C LYS A 7 2.70 -24.23 8.03
N GLU A 8 2.09 -25.41 7.87
CA GLU A 8 1.03 -25.62 6.89
C GLU A 8 -0.25 -24.86 7.23
N ALA A 9 -0.71 -24.94 8.49
CA ALA A 9 -1.87 -24.19 8.97
C ALA A 9 -1.68 -22.67 8.82
N TYR A 10 -0.50 -22.17 9.18
CA TYR A 10 -0.12 -20.78 8.93
C TYR A 10 -0.25 -20.42 7.44
N LYS A 11 0.37 -21.20 6.56
CA LYS A 11 0.40 -20.92 5.11
C LYS A 11 -1.00 -20.93 4.51
N GLN A 12 -1.84 -21.88 4.90
CA GLN A 12 -3.22 -21.95 4.42
C GLN A 12 -4.05 -20.74 4.87
N LEU A 13 -3.95 -20.36 6.16
CA LEU A 13 -4.67 -19.19 6.68
C LEU A 13 -4.20 -17.89 6.01
N TYR A 14 -2.88 -17.72 5.86
CA TYR A 14 -2.30 -16.55 5.21
C TYR A 14 -2.73 -16.45 3.73
N ASN A 15 -2.59 -17.53 2.96
CA ASN A 15 -2.99 -17.55 1.56
C ASN A 15 -4.49 -17.31 1.38
N ASN A 16 -5.33 -17.87 2.26
CA ASN A 16 -6.77 -17.61 2.22
C ASN A 16 -7.08 -16.15 2.60
N SER A 17 -6.38 -15.58 3.58
CA SER A 17 -6.54 -14.16 3.93
C SER A 17 -6.27 -13.26 2.72
N VAL A 18 -5.17 -13.53 2.02
CA VAL A 18 -4.79 -12.87 0.77
C VAL A 18 -5.84 -13.06 -0.33
N LEU A 19 -6.37 -14.28 -0.48
CA LEU A 19 -7.43 -14.57 -1.46
C LEU A 19 -8.69 -13.71 -1.21
N PHE A 20 -9.14 -13.62 0.04
CA PHE A 20 -10.32 -12.79 0.38
C PHE A 20 -10.04 -11.29 0.24
N LEU A 21 -8.82 -10.85 0.56
CA LEU A 21 -8.41 -9.47 0.29
C LEU A 21 -8.51 -9.16 -1.22
N LYS A 22 -7.93 -10.02 -2.05
CA LYS A 22 -7.95 -9.89 -3.51
C LYS A 22 -9.37 -9.87 -4.06
N ASP A 23 -10.24 -10.77 -3.61
CA ASP A 23 -11.66 -10.78 -4.00
C ASP A 23 -12.38 -9.46 -3.65
N GLY A 24 -12.13 -8.91 -2.46
CA GLY A 24 -12.69 -7.61 -2.07
C GLY A 24 -12.19 -6.46 -2.95
N ILE A 25 -10.90 -6.44 -3.29
CA ILE A 25 -10.32 -5.43 -4.19
C ILE A 25 -10.88 -5.58 -5.61
N GLU A 26 -10.96 -6.79 -6.16
CA GLU A 26 -11.52 -7.03 -7.49
C GLU A 26 -12.96 -6.55 -7.60
N ARG A 27 -13.75 -6.69 -6.53
CA ARG A 27 -15.12 -6.18 -6.46
C ARG A 27 -15.16 -4.68 -6.55
N LEU A 28 -14.33 -3.97 -5.78
CA LEU A 28 -14.25 -2.51 -5.83
C LEU A 28 -13.80 -2.04 -7.21
N VAL A 29 -12.67 -2.55 -7.69
CA VAL A 29 -11.95 -1.96 -8.82
C VAL A 29 -12.52 -2.35 -10.19
N ASN A 30 -13.13 -3.53 -10.35
CA ASN A 30 -13.65 -3.96 -11.65
C ASN A 30 -15.11 -3.55 -11.90
N LYS A 31 -15.81 -3.10 -10.86
CA LYS A 31 -17.26 -2.84 -10.92
C LYS A 31 -17.66 -1.45 -10.41
N ASP A 32 -16.68 -0.67 -9.93
CA ASP A 32 -16.76 0.77 -9.78
C ASP A 32 -15.77 1.38 -10.77
N ASN A 33 -16.25 2.27 -11.65
CA ASN A 33 -15.39 2.96 -12.61
C ASN A 33 -14.53 4.05 -11.96
N GLY A 34 -14.64 4.27 -10.65
CA GLY A 34 -13.81 5.23 -9.91
C GLY A 34 -14.26 6.69 -10.06
N GLU A 35 -15.37 6.92 -10.79
CA GLU A 35 -16.07 8.21 -10.88
C GLU A 35 -16.95 8.45 -9.64
N ASP A 36 -17.62 9.60 -9.54
CA ASP A 36 -18.52 10.01 -8.44
C ASP A 36 -19.77 9.11 -8.27
N ASP A 37 -19.82 7.97 -8.96
CA ASP A 37 -20.90 7.00 -8.88
C ASP A 37 -20.82 6.14 -7.60
N TYR A 38 -22.01 5.72 -7.17
CA TYR A 38 -22.21 4.88 -5.99
C TYR A 38 -21.95 3.41 -6.31
N ILE A 39 -21.28 2.71 -5.39
CA ILE A 39 -21.17 1.26 -5.43
C ILE A 39 -22.52 0.61 -5.11
N GLU A 40 -22.90 -0.42 -5.89
CA GLU A 40 -24.09 -1.23 -5.60
C GLU A 40 -24.03 -1.86 -4.20
N ARG A 41 -25.13 -1.75 -3.44
CA ARG A 41 -25.24 -2.29 -2.08
C ARG A 41 -24.80 -3.75 -1.94
N ASN A 42 -25.16 -4.61 -2.90
CA ASN A 42 -24.81 -6.03 -2.86
C ASN A 42 -23.30 -6.25 -2.98
N LEU A 43 -22.66 -5.52 -3.90
CA LEU A 43 -21.22 -5.56 -4.11
C LEU A 43 -20.48 -5.11 -2.86
N LEU A 44 -20.97 -4.04 -2.25
CA LEU A 44 -20.43 -3.48 -1.03
C LEU A 44 -20.54 -4.45 0.15
N THR A 45 -21.72 -5.06 0.34
CA THR A 45 -21.97 -6.05 1.40
C THR A 45 -20.99 -7.23 1.30
N LEU A 46 -20.76 -7.71 0.08
CA LEU A 46 -19.78 -8.78 -0.19
C LEU A 46 -18.35 -8.31 0.07
N THR A 47 -18.00 -7.10 -0.33
CA THR A 47 -16.67 -6.51 -0.09
C THR A 47 -16.37 -6.39 1.40
N CYS A 48 -17.30 -5.85 2.19
CA CYS A 48 -17.14 -5.78 3.66
C CYS A 48 -16.91 -7.17 4.27
N THR A 49 -17.60 -8.18 3.76
CA THR A 49 -17.47 -9.56 4.24
C THR A 49 -16.11 -10.14 3.86
N SER A 50 -15.65 -9.95 2.62
CA SER A 50 -14.33 -10.40 2.17
C SER A 50 -13.20 -9.73 2.97
N PHE A 51 -13.27 -8.42 3.23
CA PHE A 51 -12.28 -7.71 4.05
C PHE A 51 -12.29 -8.16 5.51
N GLN A 52 -13.46 -8.41 6.09
CA GLN A 52 -13.55 -9.00 7.43
C GLN A 52 -12.89 -10.37 7.47
N ILE A 53 -13.25 -11.29 6.57
CA ILE A 53 -12.70 -12.64 6.55
C ILE A 53 -11.17 -12.59 6.37
N SER A 54 -10.70 -11.71 5.48
CA SER A 54 -9.27 -11.48 5.29
C SER A 54 -8.58 -11.12 6.61
N LEU A 55 -9.09 -10.13 7.35
CA LEU A 55 -8.53 -9.74 8.64
C LEU A 55 -8.55 -10.88 9.67
N GLU A 56 -9.67 -11.60 9.79
CA GLU A 56 -9.78 -12.72 10.73
C GLU A 56 -8.73 -13.80 10.48
N LEU A 57 -8.51 -14.14 9.22
CA LEU A 57 -7.53 -15.14 8.82
C LEU A 57 -6.10 -14.63 9.00
N ALA A 58 -5.82 -13.36 8.69
CA ALA A 58 -4.52 -12.73 8.89
C ALA A 58 -4.12 -12.71 10.38
N ILE A 59 -5.06 -12.37 11.27
CA ILE A 59 -4.85 -12.40 12.71
C ILE A 59 -4.55 -13.84 13.18
N LYS A 60 -5.31 -14.83 12.72
CA LYS A 60 -5.06 -16.25 13.06
C LYS A 60 -3.66 -16.68 12.60
N SER A 61 -3.29 -16.39 11.35
CA SER A 61 -1.95 -16.72 10.84
C SER A 61 -0.85 -16.05 11.67
N LEU A 62 -1.01 -14.77 12.02
CA LEU A 62 -0.05 -14.05 12.85
C LEU A 62 0.12 -14.68 14.24
N ILE A 63 -0.98 -15.06 14.88
CA ILE A 63 -0.95 -15.73 16.19
C ILE A 63 -0.22 -17.08 16.08
N ILE A 64 -0.52 -17.90 15.07
CA ILE A 64 0.17 -19.18 14.86
C ILE A 64 1.67 -18.94 14.65
N GLU A 65 2.02 -17.93 13.85
CA GLU A 65 3.40 -17.61 13.58
C GLU A 65 4.18 -17.20 14.84
N ARG A 66 3.58 -16.36 15.69
CA ARG A 66 4.24 -15.79 16.87
C ARG A 66 4.12 -16.61 18.13
N SER A 67 3.07 -17.43 18.28
CA SER A 67 2.77 -18.13 19.53
C SER A 67 2.24 -19.56 19.36
N GLY A 68 2.18 -20.07 18.12
CA GLY A 68 1.77 -21.45 17.84
C GLY A 68 0.26 -21.64 17.80
N ILE A 69 -0.16 -22.79 17.27
CA ILE A 69 -1.57 -23.07 16.96
C ILE A 69 -2.46 -23.21 18.20
N ARG A 70 -1.87 -23.51 19.35
CA ARG A 70 -2.60 -23.62 20.62
C ARG A 70 -3.32 -22.31 20.98
N GLN A 71 -2.76 -21.16 20.62
CA GLN A 71 -3.36 -19.87 20.92
C GLN A 71 -4.58 -19.52 20.04
N VAL A 72 -4.80 -20.25 18.94
CA VAL A 72 -5.98 -20.00 18.07
C VAL A 72 -7.13 -20.98 18.30
N VAL A 73 -6.87 -22.15 18.90
CA VAL A 73 -7.88 -23.20 19.10
C VAL A 73 -8.67 -23.03 20.40
N THR A 74 -9.83 -23.68 20.47
CA THR A 74 -10.70 -23.66 21.67
C THR A 74 -9.97 -24.15 22.91
N LYS A 75 -10.37 -23.67 24.11
CA LYS A 75 -9.80 -24.09 25.40
C LYS A 75 -9.76 -25.61 25.60
N LYS A 76 -10.77 -26.33 25.07
CA LYS A 76 -10.81 -27.80 25.12
C LYS A 76 -9.66 -28.42 24.29
N GLN A 77 -9.41 -27.89 23.10
CA GLN A 77 -8.38 -28.37 22.19
C GLN A 77 -6.97 -27.93 22.61
N GLN A 78 -6.84 -26.86 23.41
CA GLN A 78 -5.55 -26.40 23.95
C GLN A 78 -4.86 -27.42 24.87
N ASN A 79 -5.62 -28.34 25.48
CA ASN A 79 -5.09 -29.36 26.38
C ASN A 79 -4.73 -30.68 25.67
N LEU A 80 -4.99 -30.79 24.36
CA LEU A 80 -4.66 -31.97 23.57
C LEU A 80 -3.16 -32.03 23.26
N THR A 81 -2.63 -33.19 22.92
CA THR A 81 -1.26 -33.34 22.40
C THR A 81 -1.12 -32.73 21.00
N ASP A 82 0.12 -32.43 20.57
CA ASP A 82 0.35 -31.88 19.23
C ASP A 82 -0.14 -32.83 18.12
N SER A 83 -0.02 -34.14 18.32
CA SER A 83 -0.51 -35.17 17.40
C SER A 83 -2.04 -35.16 17.27
N GLU A 84 -2.75 -34.97 18.37
CA GLU A 84 -4.21 -34.86 18.36
C GLU A 84 -4.68 -33.57 17.69
N ILE A 85 -3.99 -32.45 17.92
CA ILE A 85 -4.29 -31.18 17.23
C ILE A 85 -4.01 -31.32 15.72
N GLU A 86 -2.90 -31.96 15.34
CA GLU A 86 -2.57 -32.23 13.95
C GLU A 86 -3.64 -33.12 13.28
N LYS A 87 -4.13 -34.13 14.00
CA LYS A 87 -5.22 -34.98 13.51
C LYS A 87 -6.49 -34.17 13.26
N LEU A 88 -6.92 -33.35 14.23
CA LEU A 88 -8.09 -32.47 14.06
C LEU A 88 -7.93 -31.50 12.88
N PHE A 89 -6.71 -31.00 12.65
CA PHE A 89 -6.42 -30.16 11.49
C PHE A 89 -6.58 -30.93 10.17
N LYS A 90 -6.02 -32.14 10.07
CA LYS A 90 -6.13 -32.98 8.86
C LYS A 90 -7.55 -33.47 8.58
N ASP A 91 -8.32 -33.71 9.64
CA ASP A 91 -9.68 -34.23 9.55
C ASP A 91 -10.74 -33.12 9.38
N ASN A 92 -10.32 -31.84 9.28
CA ASN A 92 -11.19 -30.65 9.21
C ASN A 92 -12.10 -30.43 10.45
N GLU A 93 -11.69 -30.92 11.61
CA GLU A 93 -12.43 -30.83 12.87
C GLU A 93 -11.85 -29.79 13.85
N LEU A 94 -10.80 -29.09 13.45
CA LEU A 94 -10.15 -28.06 14.26
C LEU A 94 -11.10 -26.87 14.46
N LYS A 95 -11.34 -26.50 15.73
CA LYS A 95 -12.23 -25.37 16.07
C LYS A 95 -11.40 -24.22 16.58
N THR A 96 -11.63 -23.03 16.06
CA THR A 96 -10.91 -21.83 16.48
C THR A 96 -11.72 -21.00 17.47
N LEU A 97 -11.02 -20.20 18.26
CA LEU A 97 -11.63 -19.14 19.06
C LEU A 97 -12.29 -18.09 18.16
N ASP A 98 -13.25 -17.36 18.74
CA ASP A 98 -13.90 -16.23 18.07
C ASP A 98 -12.92 -15.10 17.79
N PHE A 99 -13.23 -14.31 16.76
CA PHE A 99 -12.37 -13.22 16.31
C PHE A 99 -12.05 -12.21 17.43
N ASP A 100 -13.03 -11.82 18.25
CA ASP A 100 -12.80 -10.84 19.31
C ASP A 100 -11.79 -11.31 20.35
N VAL A 101 -11.75 -12.62 20.64
CA VAL A 101 -10.74 -13.20 21.55
C VAL A 101 -9.36 -13.10 20.94
N GLN A 102 -9.23 -13.41 19.64
CA GLN A 102 -7.96 -13.41 18.91
C GLN A 102 -7.42 -12.00 18.67
N LYS A 103 -8.28 -11.06 18.25
CA LYS A 103 -7.97 -9.64 18.13
C LYS A 103 -7.46 -9.06 19.44
N ASN A 104 -8.15 -9.32 20.55
CA ASN A 104 -7.74 -8.83 21.87
C ASN A 104 -6.42 -9.47 22.34
N PHE A 105 -6.17 -10.73 21.97
CA PHE A 105 -4.88 -11.37 22.23
C PHE A 105 -3.73 -10.63 21.49
N VAL A 106 -3.87 -10.39 20.18
CA VAL A 106 -2.90 -9.62 19.37
C VAL A 106 -2.65 -8.23 19.97
N LYS A 107 -3.73 -7.52 20.34
CA LYS A 107 -3.66 -6.20 21.01
C LYS A 107 -2.88 -6.27 22.32
N SER A 108 -3.23 -7.22 23.19
CA SER A 108 -2.61 -7.35 24.53
C SER A 108 -1.12 -7.69 24.47
N LYS A 109 -0.70 -8.39 23.41
CA LYS A 109 0.69 -8.81 23.21
C LYS A 109 1.51 -7.83 22.38
N ASN A 110 0.87 -6.77 21.87
CA ASN A 110 1.49 -5.79 20.98
C ASN A 110 2.23 -6.46 19.80
N PHE A 111 1.58 -7.43 19.14
CA PHE A 111 2.22 -8.18 18.04
C PHE A 111 2.47 -7.34 16.78
N ILE A 112 1.78 -6.21 16.64
CA ILE A 112 1.89 -5.29 15.51
C ILE A 112 2.17 -3.91 16.10
N GLY A 113 3.44 -3.48 16.07
CA GLY A 113 3.88 -2.24 16.72
C GLY A 113 3.27 -0.99 16.09
N ASP A 114 2.94 -1.04 14.80
CA ASP A 114 2.42 0.09 14.04
C ASP A 114 0.90 0.24 14.13
N LEU A 115 0.21 -0.63 14.89
CA LEU A 115 -1.21 -0.48 15.19
C LEU A 115 -1.39 0.17 16.56
N THR A 116 -2.03 1.32 16.54
CA THR A 116 -2.37 2.12 17.71
C THR A 116 -3.68 1.64 18.36
N LYS A 117 -4.01 2.22 19.53
CA LYS A 117 -5.33 1.99 20.16
C LYS A 117 -6.49 2.41 19.27
N ASP A 118 -6.30 3.48 18.49
CA ASP A 118 -7.32 4.02 17.59
C ASP A 118 -7.54 3.08 16.41
N ASP A 119 -6.49 2.43 15.89
CA ASP A 119 -6.62 1.41 14.86
C ASP A 119 -7.46 0.21 15.32
N PHE A 120 -7.29 -0.23 16.57
CA PHE A 120 -8.14 -1.27 17.14
C PHE A 120 -9.59 -0.81 17.33
N LYS A 121 -9.82 0.48 17.61
CA LYS A 121 -11.18 1.06 17.66
C LYS A 121 -11.81 1.06 16.26
N THR A 122 -11.04 1.39 15.23
CA THR A 122 -11.48 1.28 13.82
C THR A 122 -11.87 -0.15 13.46
N ILE A 123 -11.17 -1.17 13.97
CA ILE A 123 -11.59 -2.58 13.80
C ILE A 123 -12.96 -2.84 14.44
N ASP A 124 -13.18 -2.37 15.67
CA ASP A 124 -14.47 -2.54 16.38
C ASP A 124 -15.62 -1.82 15.66
N GLU A 125 -15.37 -0.60 15.18
CA GLU A 125 -16.31 0.20 14.40
C GLU A 125 -16.66 -0.50 13.08
N PHE A 126 -15.66 -0.99 12.36
CA PHE A 126 -15.86 -1.75 11.11
C PHE A 126 -16.69 -3.01 11.33
N GLN A 127 -16.43 -3.79 12.38
CA GLN A 127 -17.23 -4.98 12.71
C GLN A 127 -18.69 -4.61 12.98
N THR A 128 -18.92 -3.56 13.77
CA THR A 128 -20.27 -3.08 14.10
C THR A 128 -21.01 -2.64 12.85
N TYR A 129 -20.34 -1.88 12.00
CA TYR A 129 -20.87 -1.36 10.76
C TYR A 129 -21.18 -2.47 9.75
N ARG A 130 -20.23 -3.39 9.52
CA ARG A 130 -20.40 -4.59 8.69
C ARG A 130 -21.58 -5.43 9.16
N ASN A 131 -21.70 -5.65 10.47
CA ASN A 131 -22.82 -6.42 11.02
C ASN A 131 -24.17 -5.77 10.71
N ARG A 132 -24.25 -4.43 10.75
CA ARG A 132 -25.47 -3.71 10.36
C ARG A 132 -25.79 -3.89 8.87
N ILE A 133 -24.80 -3.81 7.99
CA ILE A 133 -24.99 -4.01 6.54
C ILE A 133 -25.42 -5.43 6.21
N VAL A 134 -24.75 -6.43 6.78
CA VAL A 134 -24.91 -7.85 6.44
C VAL A 134 -26.15 -8.45 7.10
N HIS A 135 -26.39 -8.15 8.39
CA HIS A 135 -27.43 -8.82 9.17
C HIS A 135 -28.72 -8.03 9.29
N PHE A 136 -28.70 -6.73 9.03
CA PHE A 136 -29.87 -5.86 9.16
C PHE A 136 -30.16 -5.13 7.84
N SER A 137 -31.37 -4.59 7.71
CA SER A 137 -31.73 -3.69 6.61
C SER A 137 -31.08 -2.32 6.84
N TYR A 138 -29.75 -2.24 6.76
CA TYR A 138 -29.04 -0.98 6.86
C TYR A 138 -29.58 0.00 5.81
N LYS A 139 -30.07 1.14 6.29
CA LYS A 139 -30.61 2.18 5.45
C LYS A 139 -29.47 3.14 5.14
N PHE A 140 -28.99 3.09 3.90
CA PHE A 140 -28.04 4.05 3.39
C PHE A 140 -28.74 5.38 3.14
N TYR A 141 -28.11 6.47 3.56
CA TYR A 141 -28.45 7.84 3.23
C TYR A 141 -27.64 8.29 1.98
N GLU A 142 -27.98 9.46 1.46
CA GLU A 142 -27.26 10.06 0.33
C GLU A 142 -25.78 10.26 0.71
N GLY A 143 -24.85 9.88 -0.18
CA GLY A 143 -23.41 9.92 0.11
C GLY A 143 -22.84 8.69 0.81
N ASP A 144 -23.60 7.95 1.63
CA ASP A 144 -23.05 6.86 2.46
C ASP A 144 -22.28 5.79 1.66
N LEU A 145 -22.81 5.41 0.49
CA LEU A 145 -22.19 4.40 -0.37
C LEU A 145 -20.90 4.91 -1.01
N PHE A 146 -20.80 6.23 -1.25
CA PHE A 146 -19.62 6.89 -1.75
C PHE A 146 -18.56 7.01 -0.65
N ASP A 147 -18.93 7.43 0.56
CA ASP A 147 -17.97 7.53 1.66
C ASP A 147 -17.42 6.15 2.03
N LEU A 148 -18.27 5.13 1.97
CA LEU A 148 -17.88 3.79 2.36
C LEU A 148 -16.84 3.15 1.44
N LYS A 149 -16.75 3.52 0.16
CA LYS A 149 -15.65 3.02 -0.70
C LYS A 149 -14.30 3.56 -0.23
N TYR A 150 -14.25 4.80 0.25
CA TYR A 150 -13.05 5.38 0.85
C TYR A 150 -12.74 4.72 2.19
N ASP A 151 -13.74 4.50 3.04
CA ASP A 151 -13.54 3.84 4.34
C ASP A 151 -13.04 2.40 4.18
N LEU A 152 -13.55 1.65 3.19
CA LEU A 152 -13.11 0.29 2.91
C LEU A 152 -11.64 0.24 2.49
N ILE A 153 -11.24 1.13 1.57
CA ILE A 153 -9.85 1.23 1.14
C ILE A 153 -8.95 1.71 2.28
N TYR A 154 -9.40 2.70 3.06
CA TYR A 154 -8.66 3.16 4.24
C TYR A 154 -8.44 2.00 5.23
N TYR A 155 -9.49 1.22 5.50
CA TYR A 155 -9.41 0.04 6.36
C TYR A 155 -8.44 -1.00 5.83
N MET A 156 -8.48 -1.27 4.52
CA MET A 156 -7.55 -2.17 3.85
C MET A 156 -6.08 -1.75 4.06
N ILE A 157 -5.75 -0.49 3.72
CA ILE A 157 -4.37 0.03 3.82
C ILE A 157 -3.90 0.10 5.28
N ARG A 158 -4.74 0.61 6.18
CA ARG A 158 -4.31 0.93 7.56
C ARG A 158 -4.34 -0.25 8.49
N ILE A 159 -5.22 -1.21 8.25
CA ILE A 159 -5.44 -2.34 9.16
C ILE A 159 -5.00 -3.64 8.51
N ILE A 160 -5.66 -4.07 7.43
CA ILE A 160 -5.47 -5.41 6.87
C ILE A 160 -4.02 -5.60 6.42
N PHE A 161 -3.46 -4.61 5.72
CA PHE A 161 -2.08 -4.69 5.23
C PHE A 161 -1.07 -4.74 6.37
N LYS A 162 -1.19 -3.87 7.38
CA LYS A 162 -0.28 -3.90 8.53
C LYS A 162 -0.30 -5.26 9.24
N VAL A 163 -1.44 -5.94 9.28
CA VAL A 163 -1.55 -7.29 9.87
C VAL A 163 -0.87 -8.31 8.95
N LEU A 164 -1.15 -8.30 7.64
CA LEU A 164 -0.57 -9.22 6.66
C LEU A 164 0.94 -9.05 6.48
N GLN A 165 1.42 -7.81 6.57
CA GLN A 165 2.82 -7.46 6.46
C GLN A 165 3.57 -7.64 7.80
N SER A 166 2.88 -7.96 8.89
CA SER A 166 3.57 -8.07 10.18
C SER A 166 4.59 -9.23 10.18
N LYS A 167 5.77 -8.98 10.75
CA LYS A 167 6.89 -9.92 10.94
C LYS A 167 7.60 -10.39 9.67
N ARG A 168 7.02 -11.35 8.92
CA ARG A 168 7.71 -11.99 7.78
C ARG A 168 7.87 -11.08 6.58
N HIS A 169 6.95 -10.14 6.47
CA HIS A 169 6.78 -9.23 5.35
C HIS A 169 6.91 -7.78 5.84
N GLN A 170 7.54 -7.57 7.01
CA GLN A 170 7.56 -6.27 7.70
C GLN A 170 8.44 -5.25 6.97
N ASP A 171 9.39 -5.77 6.18
CA ASP A 171 10.33 -5.00 5.39
C ASP A 171 9.79 -4.79 3.96
N GLU A 172 8.66 -5.41 3.59
CA GLU A 172 8.03 -5.21 2.28
C GLU A 172 7.27 -3.89 2.25
N ARG A 173 7.45 -3.12 1.17
CA ARG A 173 6.68 -1.89 0.98
C ARG A 173 5.22 -2.22 0.68
N PRO A 174 4.27 -1.37 1.10
CA PRO A 174 2.84 -1.62 0.88
C PRO A 174 2.46 -1.86 -0.59
N SER A 175 3.02 -1.05 -1.51
CA SER A 175 2.79 -1.19 -2.95
C SER A 175 3.46 -2.43 -3.55
N GLU A 176 4.65 -2.81 -3.07
CA GLU A 176 5.34 -4.04 -3.46
C GLU A 176 4.53 -5.29 -3.10
N PHE A 177 4.06 -5.35 -1.85
CA PHE A 177 3.19 -6.43 -1.38
C PHE A 177 1.92 -6.54 -2.23
N LEU A 178 1.30 -5.40 -2.54
CA LEU A 178 0.09 -5.35 -3.35
C LEU A 178 0.32 -5.80 -4.79
N GLU A 179 1.37 -5.31 -5.42
CA GLU A 179 1.71 -5.68 -6.79
C GLU A 179 1.89 -7.20 -6.92
N TYR A 180 2.69 -7.79 -6.03
CA TYR A 180 2.93 -9.23 -6.00
C TYR A 180 1.65 -10.03 -5.69
N THR A 181 0.84 -9.55 -4.75
CA THR A 181 -0.36 -10.26 -4.28
C THR A 181 -1.50 -10.22 -5.29
N LEU A 182 -1.73 -9.07 -5.91
CA LEU A 182 -2.85 -8.86 -6.83
C LEU A 182 -2.54 -9.37 -8.23
N GLY A 183 -1.27 -9.29 -8.65
CA GLY A 183 -0.84 -9.49 -10.03
C GLY A 183 -1.10 -8.25 -10.88
N ASP A 184 -0.37 -8.16 -12.00
CA ASP A 184 -0.22 -6.95 -12.81
C ASP A 184 -1.56 -6.33 -13.25
N GLU A 185 -2.51 -7.12 -13.74
CA GLU A 185 -3.77 -6.59 -14.27
C GLU A 185 -4.61 -5.89 -13.19
N LEU A 186 -4.76 -6.53 -12.04
CA LEU A 186 -5.57 -5.98 -10.95
C LEU A 186 -4.85 -4.82 -10.27
N HIS A 187 -3.53 -4.92 -10.10
CA HIS A 187 -2.72 -3.84 -9.56
C HIS A 187 -2.81 -2.59 -10.45
N LYS A 188 -2.70 -2.75 -11.78
CA LYS A 188 -2.87 -1.64 -12.75
C LYS A 188 -4.22 -0.96 -12.62
N LYS A 189 -5.31 -1.70 -12.39
CA LYS A 189 -6.61 -1.06 -12.18
C LYS A 189 -6.68 -0.37 -10.82
N LEU A 190 -6.10 -0.96 -9.77
CA LEU A 190 -6.09 -0.39 -8.42
C LEU A 190 -5.36 0.95 -8.37
N ILE A 191 -4.21 1.10 -9.05
CA ILE A 191 -3.47 2.38 -9.07
C ILE A 191 -4.21 3.53 -9.78
N HIS A 192 -5.28 3.23 -10.53
CA HIS A 192 -6.17 4.23 -11.14
C HIS A 192 -7.49 4.40 -10.37
N TYR A 193 -7.68 3.65 -9.29
CA TYR A 193 -8.89 3.74 -8.46
C TYR A 193 -8.76 4.87 -7.44
N THR A 194 -9.53 5.95 -7.62
CA THR A 194 -9.41 7.21 -6.86
C THR A 194 -9.34 7.02 -5.33
N PRO A 195 -10.20 6.20 -4.69
CA PRO A 195 -10.09 5.99 -3.24
C PRO A 195 -8.76 5.38 -2.80
N TYR A 196 -8.18 4.49 -3.61
CA TYR A 196 -6.85 3.92 -3.35
C TYR A 196 -5.75 4.95 -3.50
N VAL A 197 -5.76 5.74 -4.59
CA VAL A 197 -4.79 6.82 -4.80
C VAL A 197 -4.79 7.79 -3.62
N TYR A 198 -5.98 8.19 -3.15
CA TYR A 198 -6.13 9.08 -2.00
C TYR A 198 -5.54 8.48 -0.71
N ALA A 199 -5.81 7.21 -0.44
CA ALA A 199 -5.27 6.52 0.73
C ALA A 199 -3.74 6.40 0.68
N MET A 200 -3.17 6.10 -0.49
CA MET A 200 -1.72 6.00 -0.67
C MET A 200 -1.03 7.36 -0.62
N GLN A 201 -1.67 8.43 -1.10
CA GLN A 201 -1.15 9.79 -0.96
C GLN A 201 -1.10 10.23 0.50
N ARG A 202 -2.14 9.93 1.29
CA ARG A 202 -2.11 10.15 2.74
C ARG A 202 -0.98 9.37 3.39
N LEU A 203 -0.82 8.09 3.04
CA LEU A 203 0.23 7.26 3.59
C LEU A 203 1.63 7.82 3.25
N ALA A 204 1.86 8.23 2.01
CA ALA A 204 3.12 8.86 1.60
C ALA A 204 3.39 10.15 2.40
N THR A 205 2.38 10.99 2.58
CA THR A 205 2.50 12.28 3.29
C THR A 205 2.75 12.10 4.80
N GLU A 206 2.22 11.03 5.39
CA GLU A 206 2.44 10.71 6.79
C GLU A 206 3.85 10.17 7.06
N ASN A 207 4.46 9.49 6.09
CA ASN A 207 5.77 8.84 6.24
C ASN A 207 6.92 9.63 5.59
N SER A 208 6.63 10.64 4.77
CA SER A 208 7.65 11.38 4.02
C SER A 208 7.36 12.87 4.01
N ARG A 209 8.41 13.68 4.09
CA ARG A 209 8.33 15.15 4.04
C ARG A 209 8.06 15.66 2.63
N ARG A 210 8.59 14.94 1.63
CA ARG A 210 8.52 15.33 0.22
C ARG A 210 7.80 14.27 -0.59
N VAL A 211 6.58 14.59 -1.00
CA VAL A 211 5.73 13.74 -1.84
C VAL A 211 5.43 14.46 -3.15
N PHE A 212 5.85 13.84 -4.25
CA PHE A 212 5.78 14.37 -5.61
C PHE A 212 4.94 13.47 -6.52
N ASP A 213 4.66 13.96 -7.72
CA ASP A 213 4.02 13.19 -8.78
C ASP A 213 4.95 12.07 -9.25
N CYS A 214 4.43 10.84 -9.29
CA CYS A 214 5.17 9.70 -9.79
C CYS A 214 5.18 9.70 -11.32
N ILE A 215 6.36 9.52 -11.93
CA ILE A 215 6.52 9.52 -13.39
C ILE A 215 5.87 8.33 -14.10
N VAL A 216 5.57 7.26 -13.35
CA VAL A 216 4.99 6.02 -13.91
C VAL A 216 3.48 6.04 -13.82
N CYS A 217 2.91 6.38 -12.66
CA CYS A 217 1.46 6.34 -12.44
C CYS A 217 0.79 7.72 -12.42
N ASN A 218 1.55 8.82 -12.52
CA ASN A 218 1.07 10.21 -12.46
C ASN A 218 0.28 10.58 -11.18
N ASN A 219 0.38 9.75 -10.13
CA ASN A 219 -0.22 10.04 -8.83
C ASN A 219 0.79 10.71 -7.91
N ARG A 220 0.36 11.71 -7.14
CA ARG A 220 1.17 12.41 -6.12
C ARG A 220 1.50 11.54 -4.91
N THR A 221 2.34 10.54 -5.12
CA THR A 221 2.60 9.44 -4.18
C THR A 221 4.05 8.96 -4.20
N TYR A 222 4.94 9.64 -4.94
CA TYR A 222 6.37 9.35 -4.94
C TYR A 222 7.04 10.07 -3.77
N SER A 223 7.63 9.30 -2.85
CA SER A 223 8.44 9.82 -1.76
C SER A 223 9.88 9.99 -2.23
N GLN A 224 10.40 11.20 -2.13
CA GLN A 224 11.82 11.45 -2.36
C GLN A 224 12.69 10.94 -1.20
N ASP A 225 12.17 10.98 0.03
CA ASP A 225 12.94 10.60 1.23
C ASP A 225 13.27 9.10 1.24
N GLU A 226 12.36 8.28 0.70
CA GLU A 226 12.46 6.83 0.63
C GLU A 226 12.69 6.31 -0.79
N ASP A 227 12.78 7.21 -1.76
CA ASP A 227 13.03 6.96 -3.18
C ASP A 227 12.09 5.93 -3.83
N TYR A 228 10.81 5.95 -3.45
CA TYR A 228 9.80 5.04 -4.01
C TYR A 228 8.39 5.63 -4.09
N CYS A 229 7.59 5.06 -4.99
CA CYS A 229 6.19 5.38 -5.14
C CYS A 229 5.29 4.49 -4.28
N TYR A 230 4.60 5.10 -3.34
CA TYR A 230 3.59 4.46 -2.49
C TYR A 230 2.44 3.86 -3.29
N CYS A 231 2.08 4.41 -4.45
CA CYS A 231 0.96 3.88 -5.23
C CYS A 231 1.33 2.69 -6.12
N CYS A 232 2.37 2.82 -6.97
CA CYS A 232 2.69 1.87 -8.04
C CYS A 232 4.01 1.10 -7.87
N ASN A 233 4.69 1.21 -6.73
CA ASN A 233 5.95 0.51 -6.43
C ASN A 233 7.16 0.91 -7.30
N PHE A 234 7.07 2.02 -8.05
CA PHE A 234 8.20 2.57 -8.78
C PHE A 234 9.36 2.99 -7.86
N LEU A 235 10.60 2.68 -8.24
CA LEU A 235 11.84 3.06 -7.55
C LEU A 235 12.57 4.15 -8.32
N GLY A 236 13.00 5.21 -7.64
CA GLY A 236 13.64 6.36 -8.31
C GLY A 236 15.17 6.31 -8.40
N GLU A 237 15.81 5.27 -7.86
CA GLU A 237 17.28 5.12 -7.81
C GLU A 237 17.97 5.25 -9.18
N ASP A 238 17.24 4.99 -10.26
CA ASP A 238 17.75 5.02 -11.63
C ASP A 238 17.65 6.38 -12.33
N TYR A 239 17.03 7.40 -11.72
CA TYR A 239 16.73 8.67 -12.39
C TYR A 239 17.57 9.84 -11.86
N ASN A 240 18.30 10.49 -12.77
CA ASN A 240 18.96 11.76 -12.47
C ASN A 240 17.90 12.87 -12.42
N MET A 241 17.76 13.48 -11.24
CA MET A 241 16.89 14.64 -11.04
C MET A 241 17.71 15.85 -10.60
N ILE A 242 17.35 17.03 -11.11
CA ILE A 242 17.94 18.31 -10.66
C ILE A 242 16.98 19.06 -9.74
N ASP A 243 17.49 20.12 -9.13
CA ASP A 243 16.70 21.03 -8.30
C ASP A 243 15.79 21.91 -9.18
N CYS A 244 14.60 22.25 -8.67
CA CYS A 244 13.68 23.13 -9.38
C CYS A 244 13.95 24.60 -9.03
N ASP A 245 14.19 25.42 -10.04
CA ASP A 245 14.39 26.86 -9.85
C ASP A 245 13.10 27.61 -9.49
N TYR A 246 11.91 27.06 -9.76
CA TYR A 246 10.64 27.73 -9.47
C TYR A 246 10.20 27.49 -8.02
N CYS A 247 10.01 26.23 -7.62
CA CYS A 247 9.56 25.89 -6.26
C CYS A 247 10.69 25.69 -5.25
N LYS A 248 11.96 25.75 -5.69
CA LYS A 248 13.17 25.57 -4.85
C LYS A 248 13.30 24.21 -4.16
N GLU A 249 12.49 23.23 -4.57
CA GLU A 249 12.64 21.86 -4.09
C GLU A 249 13.81 21.18 -4.78
N LYS A 250 14.50 20.32 -4.01
CA LYS A 250 15.67 19.61 -4.50
C LYS A 250 15.28 18.36 -5.26
N ARG A 251 16.13 17.89 -6.20
CA ARG A 251 15.98 16.61 -6.92
C ARG A 251 14.53 16.29 -7.32
N CYS A 252 13.86 17.22 -7.98
CA CYS A 252 12.44 17.10 -8.31
C CYS A 252 12.13 17.40 -9.78
N VAL A 253 13.11 17.84 -10.56
CA VAL A 253 12.96 18.01 -12.01
C VAL A 253 13.54 16.80 -12.72
N ILE A 254 12.67 16.08 -13.42
CA ILE A 254 13.06 14.97 -14.29
C ILE A 254 13.31 15.47 -15.70
N TYR A 255 14.19 14.78 -16.41
CA TYR A 255 14.47 14.99 -17.83
C TYR A 255 15.07 13.68 -18.38
N ASP A 256 15.06 13.51 -19.69
CA ASP A 256 15.65 12.34 -20.33
C ASP A 256 17.18 12.47 -20.39
N ASN A 257 17.83 12.13 -19.26
CA ASN A 257 19.29 12.15 -19.11
C ASN A 257 20.00 11.15 -20.05
N LEU A 258 19.34 10.05 -20.43
CA LEU A 258 19.94 9.03 -21.30
C LEU A 258 20.04 9.52 -22.74
N ASN A 259 19.09 10.34 -23.20
CA ASN A 259 19.05 10.82 -24.59
C ASN A 259 19.39 12.31 -24.76
N ILE A 260 19.70 13.05 -23.68
CA ILE A 260 20.02 14.49 -23.76
C ILE A 260 21.16 14.82 -24.73
N HIS A 261 22.17 13.96 -24.81
CA HIS A 261 23.32 14.11 -25.73
C HIS A 261 22.92 14.08 -27.22
N LEU A 262 21.76 13.48 -27.56
CA LEU A 262 21.24 13.45 -28.93
C LEU A 262 20.63 14.80 -29.35
N ASN A 263 20.31 15.67 -28.40
CA ASN A 263 19.62 16.95 -28.60
C ASN A 263 20.50 18.14 -28.22
N GLN A 264 21.76 18.16 -28.66
CA GLN A 264 22.73 19.23 -28.35
C GLN A 264 22.95 19.42 -26.83
N ASN A 265 22.72 18.38 -26.04
CA ASN A 265 22.73 18.40 -24.58
C ASN A 265 21.63 19.28 -23.94
N GLU A 266 20.54 19.51 -24.67
CA GLU A 266 19.35 20.20 -24.18
C GLU A 266 18.12 19.26 -24.23
N MET A 267 17.27 19.28 -23.21
CA MET A 267 16.08 18.45 -23.14
C MET A 267 14.97 19.14 -22.34
N LYS A 268 13.70 18.86 -22.65
CA LYS A 268 12.61 19.29 -21.76
C LYS A 268 12.73 18.60 -20.39
N GLY A 269 12.54 19.37 -19.34
CA GLY A 269 12.38 18.87 -17.97
C GLY A 269 11.03 19.24 -17.39
N LEU A 270 10.57 18.46 -16.41
CA LEU A 270 9.32 18.68 -15.69
C LEU A 270 9.55 18.57 -14.18
N CYS A 271 9.11 19.57 -13.42
CA CYS A 271 9.11 19.50 -11.97
C CYS A 271 7.95 18.65 -11.44
N LEU A 272 8.28 17.52 -10.82
CA LEU A 272 7.33 16.60 -10.19
C LEU A 272 6.62 17.17 -8.95
N ASN A 273 7.07 18.31 -8.44
CA ASN A 273 6.46 18.94 -7.26
C ASN A 273 5.43 20.02 -7.64
N CYS A 274 5.82 20.96 -8.51
CA CYS A 274 5.01 22.14 -8.85
C CYS A 274 4.46 22.14 -10.29
N GLY A 275 4.85 21.18 -11.12
CA GLY A 275 4.35 21.04 -12.50
C GLY A 275 4.95 22.00 -13.52
N GLU A 276 5.88 22.88 -13.11
CA GLU A 276 6.58 23.78 -14.03
C GLU A 276 7.54 22.98 -14.92
N ASP A 277 7.56 23.29 -16.22
CA ASP A 277 8.48 22.73 -17.20
C ASP A 277 9.59 23.74 -17.57
N GLY A 278 10.57 23.27 -18.34
CA GLY A 278 11.63 24.13 -18.85
C GLY A 278 12.65 23.35 -19.68
N ILE A 279 13.66 24.05 -20.18
CA ILE A 279 14.76 23.43 -20.94
C ILE A 279 15.93 23.15 -20.00
N ILE A 280 16.31 21.88 -19.88
CA ILE A 280 17.47 21.42 -19.13
C ILE A 280 18.66 21.31 -20.05
N TYR A 281 19.75 21.98 -19.69
CA TYR A 281 21.05 21.79 -20.31
C TYR A 281 21.91 20.88 -19.42
N GLN A 282 22.66 19.95 -20.02
CA GLN A 282 23.67 19.16 -19.34
C GLN A 282 25.05 19.38 -19.97
N CYS A 283 26.05 19.68 -19.16
CA CYS A 283 27.41 19.80 -19.67
C CYS A 283 27.95 18.43 -20.13
N PRO A 284 28.41 18.26 -21.38
CA PRO A 284 28.92 16.98 -21.87
C PRO A 284 30.26 16.56 -21.24
N LYS A 285 30.91 17.45 -20.47
CA LYS A 285 32.23 17.21 -19.86
C LYS A 285 32.15 16.82 -18.39
N CYS A 286 31.39 17.58 -17.59
CA CYS A 286 31.27 17.37 -16.15
C CYS A 286 29.87 16.88 -15.70
N GLU A 287 28.95 16.69 -16.64
CA GLU A 287 27.58 16.18 -16.43
C GLU A 287 26.69 17.06 -15.52
N LEU A 288 27.16 18.24 -15.11
CA LEU A 288 26.36 19.23 -14.41
C LEU A 288 25.15 19.62 -15.26
N ALA A 289 23.96 19.46 -14.70
CA ALA A 289 22.70 19.79 -15.36
C ALA A 289 21.93 20.88 -14.59
N TYR A 290 21.28 21.78 -15.32
CA TYR A 290 20.50 22.89 -14.76
C TYR A 290 19.42 23.37 -15.74
N ASN A 291 18.42 24.12 -15.27
CA ASN A 291 17.42 24.75 -16.12
C ASN A 291 18.03 25.97 -16.84
N LEU A 292 18.12 25.88 -18.16
CA LEU A 292 18.73 26.89 -19.03
C LEU A 292 17.97 28.22 -19.02
N GLU A 293 16.65 28.18 -18.99
CA GLU A 293 15.78 29.36 -19.13
C GLU A 293 15.87 30.29 -17.92
N THR A 294 15.97 29.72 -16.73
CA THR A 294 16.14 30.44 -15.46
C THR A 294 17.58 30.90 -15.21
N ASN A 295 18.55 30.40 -15.98
CA ASN A 295 19.98 30.64 -15.81
C ASN A 295 20.65 31.30 -17.01
N ILE A 296 19.89 31.91 -17.93
CA ILE A 296 20.42 32.63 -19.09
C ILE A 296 21.41 33.71 -18.61
N GLY A 297 22.63 33.68 -19.16
CA GLY A 297 23.69 34.65 -18.83
C GLY A 297 24.40 34.40 -17.50
N ASN A 298 24.13 33.29 -16.80
CA ASN A 298 24.85 32.93 -15.59
C ASN A 298 26.25 32.41 -15.93
N VAL A 299 27.24 33.32 -15.91
CA VAL A 299 28.65 33.02 -16.22
C VAL A 299 29.33 32.07 -15.23
N LYS A 300 28.67 31.69 -14.13
CA LYS A 300 29.19 30.73 -13.15
C LYS A 300 28.79 29.28 -13.44
N LEU A 301 28.03 29.03 -14.51
CA LEU A 301 27.60 27.69 -14.92
C LEU A 301 28.31 27.27 -16.21
N CYS A 302 28.35 25.95 -16.45
CA CYS A 302 28.84 25.40 -17.71
C CYS A 302 27.96 25.87 -18.88
N ASN A 303 28.52 26.03 -20.05
CA ASN A 303 27.79 26.25 -21.30
C ASN A 303 28.46 25.45 -22.43
N ASN A 304 28.00 25.62 -23.67
CA ASN A 304 28.52 24.88 -24.82
C ASN A 304 30.02 25.11 -25.08
N ASP A 305 30.55 26.28 -24.69
CA ASP A 305 31.93 26.68 -24.95
C ASP A 305 32.87 26.51 -23.73
N MET A 306 32.31 26.34 -22.53
CA MET A 306 33.06 26.41 -21.26
C MET A 306 32.52 25.44 -20.20
N CYS A 307 33.43 24.64 -19.63
CA CYS A 307 33.18 23.84 -18.42
C CYS A 307 33.84 24.52 -17.22
N ILE A 308 33.11 24.70 -16.12
CA ILE A 308 33.62 25.40 -14.93
C ILE A 308 34.56 24.55 -14.05
N TYR A 309 34.72 23.28 -14.38
CA TYR A 309 35.61 22.33 -13.70
C TYR A 309 36.87 21.99 -14.51
N GLU A 310 37.07 22.64 -15.66
CA GLU A 310 38.32 22.63 -16.43
C GLU A 310 39.22 23.82 -16.04
#